data_AF-A0A4U1BPP2-F1
#
_entry.id   AF-A0A4U1BPP2-F1
#
_cell.length_a   1.000
_cell.length_b   1.000
_cell.length_c   1.000
_cell.angle_alpha   90.00
_cell.angle_beta   90.00
_cell.angle_gamma   90.00
#
_symmetry.space_group_name_H-M   'P 1'
#
loop_
_entity.id
_entity.type
_entity.pdbx_description
1 polymer ?
#
loop_
_entity_poly.entity_id
_entity_poly.type
_entity_poly.pdbx_seq_one_letter_code
_entity_poly.pdbx_strand_id
1 'polypeptide(L)'
;MDVNDIVAVVNNQKAAALSLSKGGWEGWLQCELWYYLNVTKQPAESTEREVKYPNNPQYCDLVSGNQWIELKAFGEFREGDEQRFMDSVAQDVHKLGNIPHGANGFAAVVVSKSIGDAVRQAFINRGWHGFTRTDAEYVSIFSLTTQA
;
A
#
# COMPACT_ATOMS: atom_id res chain seq x y z
N MET A 1 10.22 -1.19 -6.27
CA MET A 1 9.64 -0.33 -5.22
C MET A 1 10.00 -0.82 -3.81
N ASP A 2 10.30 0.11 -2.92
CA ASP A 2 10.42 -0.12 -1.48
C ASP A 2 9.67 0.94 -0.66
N VAL A 3 9.75 0.87 0.68
CA VAL A 3 9.05 1.80 1.58
C VAL A 3 9.51 3.26 1.40
N ASN A 4 10.75 3.51 0.99
CA ASN A 4 11.25 4.86 0.77
C ASN A 4 10.61 5.53 -0.44
N ASP A 5 10.20 4.75 -1.45
CA ASP A 5 9.44 5.27 -2.59
C ASP A 5 8.08 5.83 -2.13
N ILE A 6 7.42 5.12 -1.19
CA ILE A 6 6.18 5.59 -0.57
C ILE A 6 6.45 6.85 0.24
N VAL A 7 7.51 6.87 1.06
CA VAL A 7 7.91 8.04 1.84
C VAL A 7 8.14 9.27 0.94
N ALA A 8 8.80 9.10 -0.21
CA ALA A 8 9.04 10.17 -1.17
C ALA A 8 7.73 10.76 -1.73
N VAL A 9 6.71 9.94 -1.94
CA VAL A 9 5.40 10.37 -2.44
C VAL A 9 4.52 11.00 -1.36
N VAL A 10 4.59 10.55 -0.12
CA VAL A 10 3.65 10.96 0.95
C VAL A 10 4.16 12.08 1.86
N ASN A 11 5.43 12.49 1.75
CA ASN A 11 5.97 13.62 2.50
C ASN A 11 5.62 14.97 1.88
N ASN A 12 4.33 15.29 1.82
CA ASN A 12 3.83 16.59 1.39
C ASN A 12 2.45 16.91 1.98
N GLN A 13 2.03 18.17 1.84
CA GLN A 13 0.75 18.66 2.37
C GLN A 13 -0.47 18.01 1.71
N LYS A 14 -0.36 17.61 0.44
CA LYS A 14 -1.46 16.93 -0.28
C LYS A 14 -1.75 15.57 0.35
N ALA A 15 -0.70 14.83 0.70
CA ALA A 15 -0.81 13.58 1.42
C ALA A 15 -1.41 13.76 2.83
N ALA A 16 -0.93 14.76 3.57
CA ALA A 16 -1.48 15.10 4.88
C ALA A 16 -3.00 15.33 4.79
N ALA A 17 -3.44 16.18 3.86
CA ALA A 17 -4.85 16.52 3.69
C ALA A 17 -5.71 15.32 3.26
N LEU A 18 -5.23 14.51 2.30
CA LEU A 18 -6.01 13.37 1.79
C LEU A 18 -6.10 12.22 2.81
N SER A 19 -5.07 12.00 3.62
CA SER A 19 -5.11 11.01 4.71
C SER A 19 -6.16 11.35 5.77
N LEU A 20 -6.54 12.63 5.87
CA LEU A 20 -7.59 13.16 6.75
C LEU A 20 -8.88 13.48 5.97
N SER A 21 -9.25 12.65 4.99
CA SER A 21 -10.45 12.87 4.15
C SER A 21 -11.30 11.60 4.00
N LYS A 22 -12.52 11.74 3.47
CA LYS A 22 -13.49 10.62 3.30
C LYS A 22 -13.37 9.86 1.97
N GLY A 23 -12.28 10.02 1.23
CA GLY A 23 -12.10 9.29 -0.03
C GLY A 23 -10.94 9.81 -0.88
N GLY A 24 -10.64 9.12 -1.98
CA GLY A 24 -9.60 9.52 -2.93
C GLY A 24 -8.17 9.27 -2.46
N TRP A 25 -7.94 8.97 -1.18
CA TRP A 25 -6.59 8.74 -0.64
C TRP A 25 -5.84 7.60 -1.33
N GLU A 26 -6.46 6.41 -1.41
CA GLU A 26 -5.86 5.23 -2.03
C GLU A 26 -5.62 5.42 -3.53
N GLY A 27 -6.65 5.87 -4.27
CA GLY A 27 -6.52 6.12 -5.71
C GLY A 27 -5.49 7.19 -6.04
N TRP A 28 -5.39 8.25 -5.22
CA TRP A 28 -4.35 9.26 -5.34
C TRP A 28 -2.96 8.65 -5.13
N LEU A 29 -2.76 7.88 -4.05
CA LEU A 29 -1.48 7.27 -3.74
C LEU A 29 -1.00 6.35 -4.86
N GLN A 30 -1.89 5.53 -5.43
CA GLN A 30 -1.59 4.68 -6.57
C GLN A 30 -1.15 5.49 -7.82
N CYS A 31 -1.85 6.58 -8.13
CA CYS A 31 -1.48 7.47 -9.24
C CYS A 31 -0.10 8.09 -9.06
N GLU A 32 0.17 8.64 -7.86
CA GLU A 32 1.42 9.36 -7.60
C GLU A 32 2.60 8.39 -7.49
N LEU A 33 2.43 7.20 -6.93
CA LEU A 33 3.48 6.18 -6.93
C LEU A 33 3.82 5.74 -8.34
N TRP A 34 2.82 5.49 -9.19
CA TRP A 34 3.07 5.18 -10.59
C TRP A 34 3.84 6.30 -11.29
N TYR A 35 3.43 7.56 -11.09
CA TYR A 35 4.10 8.72 -11.69
C TYR A 35 5.53 8.86 -11.16
N TYR A 36 5.73 8.71 -9.85
CA TYR A 36 7.04 8.78 -9.22
C TYR A 36 7.97 7.71 -9.80
N LEU A 37 7.56 6.43 -9.81
CA LEU A 37 8.39 5.31 -10.25
C LEU A 37 8.75 5.38 -11.74
N ASN A 38 7.86 5.89 -12.59
CA ASN A 38 8.09 5.96 -14.04
C ASN A 38 8.75 7.26 -14.50
N VAL A 39 8.45 8.40 -13.86
CA VAL A 39 8.79 9.74 -14.38
C VAL A 39 9.81 10.45 -13.50
N THR A 40 9.67 10.35 -12.18
CA THR A 40 10.45 11.17 -11.23
C THR A 40 11.69 10.44 -10.71
N LYS A 41 11.56 9.16 -10.36
CA LYS A 41 12.64 8.31 -9.85
C LYS A 41 13.66 8.03 -10.96
N GLN A 42 14.94 8.04 -10.60
CA GLN A 42 16.05 7.77 -11.52
C GLN A 42 16.99 6.69 -10.94
N PRO A 43 17.25 5.59 -11.66
CA PRO A 43 16.63 5.22 -12.94
C PRO A 43 15.13 4.92 -12.77
N ALA A 44 14.35 5.13 -13.84
CA ALA A 44 12.94 4.80 -13.85
C ALA A 44 12.72 3.28 -13.72
N GLU A 45 11.69 2.86 -12.98
CA GLU A 45 11.44 1.44 -12.66
C GLU A 45 10.42 0.76 -13.59
N SER A 46 9.95 1.43 -14.66
CA SER A 46 8.97 0.91 -15.63
C SER A 46 7.83 0.13 -14.97
N THR A 47 6.85 0.84 -14.43
CA THR A 47 5.79 0.28 -13.60
C THR A 47 4.45 0.38 -14.32
N GLU A 48 3.65 -0.69 -14.26
CA GLU A 48 2.28 -0.73 -14.76
C GLU A 48 1.28 -0.74 -13.60
N ARG A 49 0.05 -0.27 -13.86
CA ARG A 49 -1.05 -0.26 -12.90
C ARG A 49 -2.15 -1.23 -13.31
N GLU A 50 -2.92 -1.69 -12.32
CA GLU A 50 -4.11 -2.51 -12.54
C GLU A 50 -3.77 -3.71 -13.45
N VAL A 51 -2.76 -4.48 -13.04
CA VAL A 51 -2.28 -5.64 -13.82
C VAL A 51 -3.00 -6.89 -13.33
N LYS A 52 -3.63 -7.62 -14.24
CA LYS A 52 -4.33 -8.86 -13.90
C LYS A 52 -3.35 -9.92 -13.42
N TYR A 53 -3.66 -10.59 -12.32
CA TYR A 53 -2.90 -11.77 -11.88
C TYR A 53 -3.01 -12.91 -12.91
N PRO A 54 -1.95 -13.70 -13.16
CA PRO A 54 -1.98 -14.72 -14.22
C PRO A 54 -3.09 -15.78 -14.06
N ASN A 55 -3.35 -16.21 -12.83
CA ASN A 55 -4.28 -17.30 -12.51
C ASN A 55 -5.46 -16.85 -11.63
N ASN A 56 -5.68 -15.54 -11.50
CA ASN A 56 -6.72 -14.98 -10.65
C ASN A 56 -7.45 -13.86 -11.43
N PRO A 57 -8.80 -13.80 -11.42
CA PRO A 57 -9.54 -12.72 -12.09
C PRO A 57 -9.29 -11.33 -11.49
N GLN A 58 -8.68 -11.24 -10.31
CA GLN A 58 -8.35 -9.99 -9.64
C GLN A 58 -7.15 -9.28 -10.28
N TYR A 59 -6.99 -8.02 -9.91
CA TYR A 59 -5.96 -7.12 -10.39
C TYR A 59 -5.04 -6.71 -9.23
N CYS A 60 -3.77 -6.55 -9.55
CA CYS A 60 -2.74 -6.00 -8.70
C CYS A 60 -2.66 -4.50 -8.92
N ASP A 61 -2.52 -3.72 -7.86
CA ASP A 61 -2.52 -2.26 -7.95
C ASP A 61 -1.35 -1.75 -8.82
N LEU A 62 -0.12 -2.25 -8.56
CA LEU A 62 1.06 -1.93 -9.36
C LEU A 62 1.93 -3.17 -9.62
N VAL A 63 2.62 -3.20 -10.75
CA VAL A 63 3.69 -4.16 -11.06
C VAL A 63 4.92 -3.41 -11.55
N SER A 64 6.05 -3.60 -10.86
CA SER A 64 7.33 -2.95 -11.15
C SER A 64 8.41 -4.01 -11.35
N GLY A 65 8.86 -4.20 -12.59
CA GLY A 65 9.75 -5.31 -12.95
C GLY A 65 9.16 -6.67 -12.55
N ASN A 66 9.84 -7.37 -11.64
CA ASN A 66 9.40 -8.67 -11.11
C ASN A 66 8.70 -8.57 -9.73
N GLN A 67 8.25 -7.37 -9.35
CA GLN A 67 7.59 -7.11 -8.07
C GLN A 67 6.11 -6.77 -8.28
N TRP A 68 5.24 -7.46 -7.54
CA TRP A 68 3.80 -7.26 -7.52
C TRP A 68 3.40 -6.55 -6.23
N ILE A 69 2.69 -5.43 -6.37
CA ILE A 69 2.52 -4.45 -5.31
C ILE A 69 1.02 -4.23 -5.06
N GLU A 70 0.62 -4.43 -3.81
CA GLU A 70 -0.71 -4.13 -3.30
C GLU A 70 -0.64 -2.97 -2.31
N LEU A 71 -1.49 -1.96 -2.51
CA LEU A 71 -1.53 -0.76 -1.71
C LEU A 71 -2.89 -0.61 -1.07
N LYS A 72 -2.89 -0.39 0.24
CA LYS A 72 -4.07 0.07 0.96
C LYS A 72 -3.86 1.43 1.56
N ALA A 73 -4.88 2.27 1.45
CA ALA A 73 -4.84 3.55 2.11
C ALA A 73 -6.17 3.86 2.81
N PHE A 74 -6.12 4.18 4.09
CA PHE A 74 -7.30 4.53 4.88
C PHE A 74 -7.32 6.03 5.20
N GLY A 75 -8.38 6.71 4.77
CA GLY A 75 -8.67 8.07 5.19
C GLY A 75 -9.36 8.06 6.55
N GLU A 76 -8.84 8.82 7.51
CA GLU A 76 -9.22 8.75 8.93
C GLU A 76 -10.72 8.99 9.18
N PHE A 77 -11.36 9.88 8.42
CA PHE A 77 -12.77 10.24 8.64
C PHE A 77 -13.77 9.25 8.02
N ARG A 78 -13.36 8.02 7.70
CA ARG A 78 -14.23 6.92 7.27
C ARG A 78 -14.74 6.12 8.47
N GLU A 79 -15.39 6.79 9.42
CA GLU A 79 -15.95 6.18 10.62
C GLU A 79 -16.87 5.00 10.27
N GLY A 80 -16.65 3.86 10.92
CA GLY A 80 -17.45 2.64 10.73
C GLY A 80 -16.98 1.73 9.60
N ASP A 81 -16.03 2.16 8.77
CA ASP A 81 -15.43 1.34 7.70
C ASP A 81 -14.20 0.56 8.17
N GLU A 82 -13.79 0.64 9.44
CA GLU A 82 -12.51 0.10 9.92
C GLU A 82 -12.43 -1.41 9.74
N GLN A 83 -13.49 -2.13 10.10
CA GLN A 83 -13.54 -3.58 9.94
C GLN A 83 -13.46 -3.98 8.46
N ARG A 84 -14.21 -3.28 7.60
CA ARG A 84 -14.18 -3.50 6.14
C ARG A 84 -12.80 -3.20 5.56
N PHE A 85 -12.16 -2.13 6.01
CA PHE A 85 -10.80 -1.78 5.62
C PHE A 85 -9.83 -2.88 6.00
N MET A 86 -9.86 -3.35 7.25
CA MET A 86 -9.00 -4.44 7.70
C MET A 86 -9.26 -5.73 6.89
N ASP A 87 -10.52 -6.08 6.62
CA ASP A 87 -10.82 -7.26 5.80
C ASP A 87 -10.30 -7.12 4.37
N SER A 88 -10.32 -5.90 3.82
CA SER A 88 -9.75 -5.64 2.49
C SER A 88 -8.22 -5.71 2.47
N VAL A 89 -7.51 -5.28 3.53
CA VAL A 89 -6.06 -5.50 3.66
C VAL A 89 -5.74 -7.00 3.64
N ALA A 90 -6.54 -7.82 4.32
CA ALA A 90 -6.37 -9.27 4.35
C ALA A 90 -6.48 -9.87 2.94
N GLN A 91 -7.46 -9.42 2.17
CA GLN A 91 -7.66 -9.84 0.79
C GLN A 91 -6.48 -9.45 -0.09
N ASP A 92 -5.93 -8.25 0.09
CA ASP A 92 -4.80 -7.78 -0.69
C ASP A 92 -3.52 -8.59 -0.40
N VAL A 93 -3.24 -8.89 0.86
CA VAL A 93 -2.14 -9.81 1.21
C VAL A 93 -2.37 -11.21 0.66
N HIS A 94 -3.61 -11.71 0.67
CA HIS A 94 -3.94 -13.02 0.10
C HIS A 94 -3.76 -13.04 -1.43
N LYS A 95 -4.07 -11.95 -2.14
CA LYS A 95 -3.86 -11.83 -3.59
C LYS A 95 -2.40 -12.07 -3.96
N LEU A 96 -1.45 -11.58 -3.15
CA LEU A 96 -0.01 -11.80 -3.35
C LEU A 96 0.41 -13.28 -3.32
N GLY A 97 -0.43 -14.19 -2.84
CA GLY A 97 -0.21 -15.64 -3.00
C GLY A 97 -0.38 -16.14 -4.45
N ASN A 98 -0.87 -15.31 -5.36
CA ASN A 98 -1.10 -15.64 -6.78
C ASN A 98 -0.05 -15.04 -7.73
N ILE A 99 1.03 -14.46 -7.20
CA ILE A 99 2.09 -13.88 -8.02
C ILE A 99 2.81 -14.99 -8.84
N PRO A 100 3.41 -14.65 -10.00
CA PRO A 100 4.21 -15.60 -10.76
C PRO A 100 5.35 -16.22 -9.92
N HIS A 101 5.71 -17.47 -10.22
CA HIS A 101 6.84 -18.14 -9.55
C HIS A 101 8.14 -17.36 -9.73
N GLY A 102 8.88 -17.15 -8.63
CA GLY A 102 10.10 -16.36 -8.62
C GLY A 102 9.88 -14.85 -8.63
N ALA A 103 8.62 -14.37 -8.55
CA ALA A 103 8.30 -12.96 -8.34
C ALA A 103 8.31 -12.59 -6.86
N ASN A 104 8.44 -11.29 -6.58
CA ASN A 104 8.35 -10.73 -5.23
C ASN A 104 7.00 -10.05 -5.03
N GLY A 105 6.37 -10.25 -3.88
CA GLY A 105 5.18 -9.51 -3.46
C GLY A 105 5.53 -8.41 -2.48
N PHE A 106 4.83 -7.29 -2.56
CA PHE A 106 4.94 -6.19 -1.60
C PHE A 106 3.54 -5.67 -1.27
N ALA A 107 3.18 -5.67 0.00
CA ALA A 107 1.96 -5.05 0.50
C ALA A 107 2.32 -3.84 1.34
N ALA A 108 1.67 -2.70 1.12
CA ALA A 108 1.75 -1.56 2.02
C ALA A 108 0.38 -1.03 2.42
N VAL A 109 0.25 -0.69 3.70
CA VAL A 109 -0.91 -0.04 4.29
C VAL A 109 -0.50 1.34 4.79
N VAL A 110 -1.12 2.38 4.26
CA VAL A 110 -0.77 3.78 4.52
C VAL A 110 -1.94 4.50 5.18
N VAL A 111 -1.73 4.99 6.39
CA VAL A 111 -2.76 5.62 7.23
C VAL A 111 -2.25 6.93 7.82
N SER A 112 -3.14 7.81 8.27
CA SER A 112 -2.72 8.99 9.02
C SER A 112 -1.94 8.58 10.28
N LYS A 113 -0.94 9.38 10.66
CA LYS A 113 -0.07 9.05 11.80
C LYS A 113 -0.84 8.98 13.12
N SER A 114 -1.91 9.77 13.26
CA SER A 114 -2.84 9.78 14.39
C SER A 114 -3.46 8.42 14.69
N ILE A 115 -3.71 7.59 13.67
CA ILE A 115 -4.31 6.25 13.85
C ILE A 115 -3.29 5.11 13.70
N GLY A 116 -2.02 5.41 13.49
CA GLY A 116 -0.98 4.40 13.27
C GLY A 116 -0.88 3.39 14.41
N ASP A 117 -0.98 3.82 15.66
CA ASP A 117 -0.94 2.91 16.81
C ASP A 117 -2.17 1.99 16.89
N ALA A 118 -3.35 2.53 16.57
CA ALA A 118 -4.59 1.75 16.53
C ALA A 118 -4.54 0.67 15.44
N VAL A 119 -4.03 1.01 14.25
CA VAL A 119 -3.83 0.05 13.15
C VAL A 119 -2.81 -1.02 13.52
N ARG A 120 -1.68 -0.63 14.14
CA ARG A 120 -0.69 -1.59 14.63
C ARG A 120 -1.31 -2.58 15.62
N GLN A 121 -2.10 -2.08 16.57
CA GLN A 121 -2.77 -2.93 17.55
C GLN A 121 -3.79 -3.85 16.87
N ALA A 122 -4.51 -3.37 15.86
CA ALA A 122 -5.44 -4.18 15.08
C ALA A 122 -4.73 -5.32 14.32
N PHE A 123 -3.53 -5.08 13.77
CA PHE A 123 -2.71 -6.14 13.16
C PHE A 123 -2.30 -7.20 14.19
N ILE A 124 -1.84 -6.77 15.36
CA ILE A 124 -1.45 -7.67 16.46
C ILE A 124 -2.66 -8.52 16.91
N ASN A 125 -3.82 -7.90 17.11
CA ASN A 125 -5.03 -8.58 17.55
C ASN A 125 -5.54 -9.62 16.54
N ARG A 126 -5.26 -9.41 15.23
CA ARG A 126 -5.56 -10.36 14.16
C ARG A 126 -4.49 -11.44 13.98
N GLY A 127 -3.41 -11.41 14.76
CA GLY A 127 -2.28 -12.33 14.60
C GLY A 127 -1.50 -12.11 13.30
N TRP A 128 -1.56 -10.91 12.73
CA TRP A 128 -0.82 -10.59 11.52
C TRP A 128 0.62 -10.23 11.88
N HIS A 129 1.54 -11.09 11.46
CA HIS A 129 2.96 -10.95 11.68
C HIS A 129 3.67 -10.51 10.39
N GLY A 130 4.86 -9.92 10.51
CA GLY A 130 5.72 -9.56 9.36
C GLY A 130 5.57 -8.13 8.84
N PHE A 131 4.49 -7.42 9.18
CA PHE A 131 4.39 -5.99 8.85
C PHE A 131 5.40 -5.16 9.65
N THR A 132 6.22 -4.38 8.94
CA THR A 132 7.14 -3.39 9.51
C THR A 132 6.56 -1.99 9.36
N ARG A 133 6.57 -1.21 10.45
CA ARG A 133 6.11 0.18 10.44
C ARG A 133 7.27 1.13 10.16
N THR A 134 7.05 2.03 9.20
CA THR A 134 7.88 3.21 8.92
C THR A 134 7.00 4.44 9.03
N ASP A 135 7.42 5.42 9.82
CA ASP A 135 6.71 6.69 9.95
C ASP A 135 7.30 7.73 9.00
N ALA A 136 6.41 8.32 8.20
CA ALA A 136 6.67 9.51 7.41
C ALA A 136 6.31 10.76 8.23
N GLU A 137 6.35 11.94 7.60
CA GLU A 137 6.01 13.20 8.28
C GLU A 137 4.56 13.19 8.78
N TYR A 138 3.61 12.81 7.91
CA TYR A 138 2.16 12.89 8.18
C TYR A 138 1.45 11.54 8.30
N VAL A 139 2.08 10.46 7.85
CA VAL A 139 1.45 9.13 7.73
C VAL A 139 2.31 8.03 8.35
N SER A 140 1.67 6.94 8.73
CA SER A 140 2.31 5.68 9.09
C SER A 140 2.15 4.67 7.95
N ILE A 141 3.25 4.03 7.57
CA ILE A 141 3.31 3.04 6.49
C ILE A 141 3.64 1.69 7.13
N PHE A 142 2.76 0.71 6.95
CA PHE A 142 3.00 -0.68 7.33
C PHE A 142 3.30 -1.48 6.07
N SER A 143 4.49 -2.04 5.97
CA SER A 143 4.93 -2.78 4.78
C SER A 143 5.24 -4.24 5.09
N LEU A 144 4.94 -5.12 4.14
CA LEU A 144 5.22 -6.55 4.17
C LEU A 144 5.77 -6.96 2.81
N THR A 145 6.82 -7.79 2.80
CA THR A 145 7.36 -8.39 1.57
C THR A 145 7.12 -9.89 1.61
N THR A 146 6.72 -10.46 0.48
CA THR A 146 6.53 -11.90 0.27
C THR A 146 7.34 -12.37 -0.93
N GLN A 147 7.62 -13.66 -1.00
CA GLN A 147 8.30 -14.29 -2.13
C GLN A 147 7.51 -15.54 -2.53
N ALA A 148 7.44 -15.82 -3.83
CA ALA A 148 6.82 -17.02 -4.40
C ALA A 148 7.87 -18.01 -4.93
#